data_AF-A0A6N2CT16-F1
#
_entry.id   AF-A0A6N2CT16-F1
#
_cell.length_a   1.000
_cell.length_b   1.000
_cell.length_c   1.000
_cell.angle_alpha   90.00
_cell.angle_beta   90.00
_cell.angle_gamma   90.00
#
_symmetry.space_group_name_H-M   'P 1'
#
loop_
_entity.id
_entity.type
_entity.pdbx_description
1 polymer ?
#
loop_
_entity_poly.entity_id
_entity_poly.type
_entity_poly.pdbx_seq_one_letter_code
_entity_poly.pdbx_strand_id
1 'polypeptide(L)'
;MNINFSIGGYHSDLMGSTSPRNLRAFFETLHLVMEAPVSAEDGFSSNIAGYRSFLINQHNDPNRYFLNRMSEIIAKDNERRRSMRVEDLEDVCKDRGFEIFQSSFDCANDWNFFFVGNADMDVLKDYTARYIGTLSTCDEPSEIVVHPLEFEREELFHLLYKGQEDRSMGAGRFQGDFEYNDRNARILGIANSLGNILLRERIREEIGGVYSIRMFGGASRYTNTFEIGFMYGSEPDKMEMLMEESLKVLTNVRDNGLPAGYLDRVREQQLQTRRLDLQENRYWVQGIRNAVLFEEDFEEMSYEELESFWETVTEGEVQAMFQKVINDEEMIGLILYPEYME
;
A
#
# COMPACT_ATOMS: atom_id res chain seq x y z
N MET A 1 5.48 16.87 -17.61
CA MET A 1 6.04 17.17 -16.27
C MET A 1 4.90 17.03 -15.30
N ASN A 2 5.10 16.33 -14.19
CA ASN A 2 4.16 16.27 -13.08
C ASN A 2 4.90 16.41 -11.76
N ILE A 3 4.23 16.99 -10.77
CA ILE A 3 4.65 17.02 -9.38
C ILE A 3 3.36 16.76 -8.59
N ASN A 4 3.41 15.76 -7.73
CA ASN A 4 2.35 15.42 -6.80
C ASN A 4 2.90 15.53 -5.38
N PHE A 5 2.07 16.02 -4.48
CA PHE A 5 2.36 16.09 -3.06
C PHE A 5 1.37 15.20 -2.31
N SER A 6 1.82 14.60 -1.23
CA SER A 6 0.96 13.86 -0.32
C SER A 6 1.41 14.06 1.11
N ILE A 7 0.44 14.17 2.03
CA ILE A 7 0.65 14.17 3.47
C ILE A 7 0.15 12.83 3.98
N GLY A 8 1.07 11.98 4.42
CA GLY A 8 0.78 10.64 4.94
C GLY A 8 0.72 10.61 6.47
N GLY A 9 0.54 9.41 7.03
CA GLY A 9 0.48 9.23 8.49
C GLY A 9 1.83 9.36 9.20
N TYR A 10 2.94 9.22 8.48
CA TYR A 10 4.30 9.28 9.03
C TYR A 10 5.19 10.30 8.32
N HIS A 11 4.91 10.58 7.03
CA HIS A 11 5.75 11.39 6.14
C HIS A 11 4.91 12.22 5.20
N SER A 12 5.46 13.35 4.79
CA SER A 12 5.03 14.06 3.58
C SER A 12 5.95 13.68 2.42
N ASP A 13 5.39 13.55 1.23
CA ASP A 13 6.14 13.17 0.03
C ASP A 13 5.87 14.16 -1.10
N LEU A 14 6.92 14.45 -1.87
CA LEU A 14 6.86 15.15 -3.14
C LEU A 14 7.41 14.21 -4.22
N MET A 15 6.53 13.72 -5.09
CA MET A 15 6.88 12.80 -6.17
C MET A 15 6.56 13.42 -7.52
N GLY A 16 7.50 13.35 -8.45
CA GLY A 16 7.32 13.93 -9.77
C GLY A 16 8.20 13.31 -10.83
N SER A 17 7.90 13.67 -12.07
CA SER A 17 8.67 13.27 -13.23
C SER A 17 8.73 14.42 -14.23
N THR A 18 9.88 14.57 -14.86
CA THR A 18 10.10 15.61 -15.86
C THR A 18 11.02 15.10 -16.96
N SER A 19 11.10 15.85 -18.05
CA SER A 19 12.08 15.63 -19.10
C SER A 19 13.18 16.70 -19.01
N PRO A 20 14.37 16.47 -19.56
CA PRO A 20 15.45 17.47 -19.55
C PRO A 20 15.01 18.85 -20.07
N ARG A 21 14.12 18.89 -21.07
CA ARG A 21 13.56 20.13 -21.62
C ARG A 21 12.73 20.93 -20.60
N ASN A 22 12.10 20.27 -19.63
CA ASN A 22 11.19 20.87 -18.66
C ASN A 22 11.82 21.01 -17.26
N LEU A 23 13.13 20.78 -17.09
CA LEU A 23 13.80 20.86 -15.79
C LEU A 23 13.58 22.22 -15.11
N ARG A 24 13.68 23.32 -15.87
CA ARG A 24 13.44 24.65 -15.32
C ARG A 24 12.08 24.80 -14.67
N ALA A 25 11.02 24.51 -15.42
CA ALA A 25 9.66 24.60 -14.93
C ALA A 25 9.40 23.66 -13.74
N PHE A 26 10.06 22.50 -13.71
CA PHE A 26 9.95 21.55 -12.62
C PHE A 26 10.51 22.13 -11.32
N PHE A 27 11.74 22.64 -11.34
CA PHE A 27 12.37 23.22 -10.16
C PHE A 27 11.71 24.54 -9.72
N GLU A 28 11.27 25.37 -10.67
CA GLU A 28 10.48 26.57 -10.36
C GLU A 28 9.17 26.21 -9.65
N THR A 29 8.47 25.16 -10.11
CA THR A 29 7.22 24.69 -9.49
C THR A 29 7.48 24.12 -8.09
N LEU A 30 8.51 23.27 -7.93
CA LEU A 30 8.89 22.72 -6.63
C LEU A 30 9.15 23.83 -5.62
N HIS A 31 9.95 24.82 -6.01
CA HIS A 31 10.29 25.96 -5.15
C HIS A 31 9.04 26.76 -4.75
N LEU A 32 8.17 27.08 -5.70
CA LEU A 32 6.94 27.83 -5.42
C LEU A 32 5.97 27.07 -4.51
N VAL A 33 5.88 25.75 -4.65
CA VAL A 33 5.02 24.92 -3.80
C VAL A 33 5.44 24.98 -2.33
N MET A 34 6.74 25.05 -2.05
CA MET A 34 7.27 25.09 -0.68
C MET A 34 7.33 26.52 -0.12
N GLU A 35 7.73 27.53 -0.91
CA GLU A 35 7.92 28.90 -0.41
C GLU A 35 6.65 29.77 -0.48
N ALA A 36 5.83 29.55 -1.49
CA ALA A 36 4.72 30.45 -1.81
C ALA A 36 3.47 29.68 -2.26
N PRO A 37 3.00 28.67 -1.49
CA PRO A 37 1.76 28.01 -1.83
C PRO A 37 0.59 28.99 -1.74
N VAL A 38 -0.43 28.79 -2.58
CA VAL A 38 -1.63 29.63 -2.60
C VAL A 38 -2.86 28.74 -2.53
N SER A 39 -3.75 29.05 -1.58
CA SER A 39 -5.09 28.47 -1.53
C SER A 39 -6.06 29.35 -2.33
N ALA A 40 -6.75 28.76 -3.29
CA ALA A 40 -7.75 29.45 -4.11
C ALA A 40 -9.16 28.95 -3.76
N GLU A 41 -10.10 29.88 -3.57
CA GLU A 41 -11.47 29.58 -3.12
C GLU A 41 -12.23 28.70 -4.12
N ASP A 42 -12.06 28.99 -5.41
CA ASP A 42 -12.62 28.23 -6.51
C ASP A 42 -12.03 26.82 -6.58
N GLY A 43 -10.71 26.68 -6.39
CA GLY A 43 -10.02 25.40 -6.28
C GLY A 43 -10.54 24.55 -5.11
N PHE A 44 -10.66 25.15 -3.92
CA PHE A 44 -11.21 24.48 -2.74
C PHE A 44 -12.67 24.04 -2.98
N SER A 45 -13.52 24.96 -3.42
CA SER A 45 -14.94 24.68 -3.69
C SER A 45 -15.12 23.58 -4.74
N SER A 46 -14.33 23.60 -5.82
CA SER A 46 -14.36 22.55 -6.85
C SER A 46 -13.89 21.20 -6.31
N ASN A 47 -12.87 21.18 -5.45
CA ASN A 47 -12.40 19.95 -4.83
C ASN A 47 -13.45 19.36 -3.88
N ILE A 48 -14.06 20.18 -3.02
CA ILE A 48 -15.13 19.71 -2.11
C ILE A 48 -16.34 19.18 -2.89
N ALA A 49 -16.77 19.89 -3.95
CA ALA A 49 -17.84 19.41 -4.80
C ALA A 49 -17.48 18.07 -5.49
N GLY A 50 -16.26 17.95 -6.00
CA GLY A 50 -15.74 16.72 -6.59
C GLY A 50 -15.69 15.55 -5.60
N TYR A 51 -15.17 15.78 -4.39
CA TYR A 51 -15.15 14.79 -3.31
C TYR A 51 -16.57 14.38 -2.89
N ARG A 52 -17.51 15.31 -2.79
CA ARG A 52 -18.91 15.00 -2.49
C ARG A 52 -19.51 14.08 -3.55
N SER A 53 -19.34 14.40 -4.83
CA SER A 53 -19.79 13.53 -5.93
C SER A 53 -19.11 12.16 -5.89
N PHE A 54 -17.80 12.12 -5.61
CA PHE A 54 -17.06 10.87 -5.46
C PHE A 54 -17.62 10.01 -4.32
N LEU A 55 -17.85 10.57 -3.13
CA LEU A 55 -18.36 9.83 -1.97
C LEU A 55 -19.80 9.32 -2.19
N ILE A 56 -20.66 10.12 -2.83
CA ILE A 56 -22.02 9.70 -3.22
C ILE A 56 -21.96 8.54 -4.22
N ASN A 57 -21.14 8.66 -5.28
CA ASN A 57 -21.02 7.61 -6.28
C ASN A 57 -20.40 6.34 -5.70
N GLN A 58 -19.44 6.49 -4.79
CA GLN A 58 -18.80 5.41 -4.07
C GLN A 58 -19.80 4.58 -3.24
N HIS A 59 -20.80 5.22 -2.62
CA HIS A 59 -21.84 4.50 -1.90
C HIS A 59 -22.68 3.59 -2.82
N ASN A 60 -22.80 3.96 -4.09
CA ASN A 60 -23.54 3.21 -5.11
C ASN A 60 -22.67 2.17 -5.84
N ASP A 61 -21.35 2.20 -5.69
CA ASP A 61 -20.44 1.18 -6.24
C ASP A 61 -20.30 0.01 -5.25
N PRO A 62 -20.75 -1.21 -5.60
CA PRO A 62 -20.72 -2.34 -4.67
C PRO A 62 -19.31 -2.73 -4.23
N ASN A 63 -18.32 -2.62 -5.13
CA ASN A 63 -16.92 -2.96 -4.80
C ASN A 63 -16.36 -1.95 -3.79
N ARG A 64 -16.70 -0.67 -3.95
CA ARG A 64 -16.23 0.38 -3.04
C ARG A 64 -16.96 0.33 -1.70
N TYR A 65 -18.26 0.02 -1.71
CA TYR A 65 -19.01 -0.29 -0.49
C TYR A 65 -18.36 -1.44 0.28
N PHE A 66 -18.00 -2.54 -0.37
CA PHE A 66 -17.31 -3.67 0.24
C PHE A 66 -15.97 -3.27 0.89
N LEU A 67 -15.11 -2.56 0.15
CA LEU A 67 -13.80 -2.12 0.68
C LEU A 67 -13.94 -1.14 1.85
N ASN A 68 -14.95 -0.26 1.82
CA ASN A 68 -15.24 0.64 2.93
C ASN A 68 -15.73 -0.12 4.15
N ARG A 69 -16.67 -1.06 4.00
CA ARG A 69 -17.15 -1.89 5.11
C ARG A 69 -16.03 -2.70 5.73
N MET A 70 -15.16 -3.29 4.91
CA MET A 70 -13.94 -3.93 5.39
C MET A 70 -13.10 -2.96 6.21
N SER A 71 -12.78 -1.77 5.67
CA SER A 71 -11.99 -0.76 6.37
C SER A 71 -12.64 -0.30 7.68
N GLU A 72 -13.96 -0.15 7.74
CA GLU A 72 -14.69 0.22 8.95
C GLU A 72 -14.63 -0.87 10.02
N ILE A 73 -14.80 -2.15 9.65
CA ILE A 73 -14.67 -3.28 10.58
C ILE A 73 -13.26 -3.32 11.19
N ILE A 74 -12.24 -3.06 10.38
CA ILE A 74 -10.84 -3.04 10.84
C ILE A 74 -10.53 -1.80 11.67
N ALA A 75 -11.01 -0.64 11.24
CA ALA A 75 -10.75 0.64 11.90
C ALA A 75 -11.48 0.76 13.22
N LYS A 76 -12.67 0.16 13.33
CA LYS A 76 -13.60 0.30 14.44
C LYS A 76 -13.77 1.78 14.83
N ASP A 77 -13.38 2.15 16.05
CA ASP A 77 -13.51 3.49 16.61
C ASP A 77 -12.29 4.38 16.31
N ASN A 78 -11.30 3.88 15.56
CA ASN A 78 -10.14 4.66 15.17
C ASN A 78 -10.51 5.64 14.04
N GLU A 79 -10.78 6.89 14.43
CA GLU A 79 -11.13 7.98 13.51
C GLU A 79 -10.10 8.22 12.39
N ARG A 80 -8.82 7.90 12.61
CA ARG A 80 -7.78 8.06 11.58
C ARG A 80 -7.80 6.95 10.53
N ARG A 81 -8.53 5.86 10.79
CA ARG A 81 -8.57 4.67 9.94
C ARG A 81 -9.92 4.45 9.28
N ARG A 82 -10.98 5.05 9.81
CA ARG A 82 -12.31 4.95 9.19
C ARG A 82 -12.32 5.61 7.81
N SER A 83 -13.12 5.06 6.90
CA SER A 83 -13.38 5.74 5.63
C SER A 83 -14.10 7.07 5.86
N MET A 84 -13.75 8.07 5.06
CA MET A 84 -14.47 9.35 5.02
C MET A 84 -15.89 9.15 4.48
N ARG A 85 -16.84 9.85 5.08
CA ARG A 85 -18.27 9.87 4.76
C ARG A 85 -18.67 11.22 4.18
N VAL A 86 -19.83 11.28 3.54
CA VAL A 86 -20.30 12.52 2.90
C VAL A 86 -20.50 13.63 3.94
N GLU A 87 -20.93 13.26 5.14
CA GLU A 87 -21.19 14.16 6.27
C GLU A 87 -19.90 14.78 6.81
N ASP A 88 -18.77 14.05 6.76
CA ASP A 88 -17.47 14.56 7.20
C ASP A 88 -17.01 15.78 6.38
N LEU A 89 -17.53 15.96 5.16
CA LEU A 89 -17.22 17.13 4.33
C LEU A 89 -17.75 18.45 4.92
N GLU A 90 -18.70 18.38 5.85
CA GLU A 90 -19.22 19.56 6.56
C GLU A 90 -18.21 20.13 7.56
N ASP A 91 -17.32 19.28 8.07
CA ASP A 91 -16.27 19.66 9.03
C ASP A 91 -14.96 20.12 8.35
N VAL A 92 -14.88 20.02 7.02
CA VAL A 92 -13.66 20.40 6.28
C VAL A 92 -13.53 21.92 6.18
N CYS A 93 -12.53 22.45 6.86
CA CYS A 93 -12.17 23.87 6.82
C CYS A 93 -11.00 24.12 5.86
N LYS A 94 -11.21 25.00 4.87
CA LYS A 94 -10.18 25.40 3.89
C LYS A 94 -8.92 25.96 4.57
N ASP A 95 -9.11 26.89 5.48
CA ASP A 95 -7.99 27.59 6.13
C ASP A 95 -7.18 26.61 6.96
N ARG A 96 -7.86 25.74 7.73
CA ARG A 96 -7.19 24.69 8.50
C ARG A 96 -6.44 23.69 7.62
N GLY A 97 -7.05 23.26 6.51
CA GLY A 97 -6.39 22.36 5.56
C GLY A 97 -5.17 22.99 4.91
N PHE A 98 -5.23 24.29 4.60
CA PHE A 98 -4.11 25.03 4.06
C PHE A 98 -2.99 25.25 5.08
N GLU A 99 -3.32 25.54 6.34
CA GLU A 99 -2.34 25.59 7.43
C GLU A 99 -1.58 24.26 7.57
N ILE A 100 -2.29 23.13 7.57
CA ILE A 100 -1.69 21.79 7.65
C ILE A 100 -0.76 21.56 6.46
N PHE A 101 -1.18 21.98 5.27
CA PHE A 101 -0.33 21.91 4.08
C PHE A 101 0.94 22.75 4.28
N GLN A 102 0.83 24.02 4.65
CA GLN A 102 2.00 24.89 4.82
C GLN A 102 2.99 24.32 5.85
N SER A 103 2.49 23.92 7.03
CA SER A 103 3.34 23.37 8.09
C SER A 103 3.97 22.02 7.76
N SER A 104 3.52 21.35 6.67
CA SER A 104 4.07 20.08 6.22
C SER A 104 5.21 20.25 5.20
N PHE A 105 5.39 21.45 4.64
CA PHE A 105 6.31 21.72 3.53
C PHE A 105 7.21 22.96 3.75
N ASP A 106 7.10 23.67 4.87
CA ASP A 106 7.79 24.94 5.15
C ASP A 106 9.18 24.81 5.77
N CYS A 107 9.62 23.59 6.11
CA CYS A 107 10.91 23.34 6.74
C CYS A 107 11.84 22.52 5.84
N ALA A 108 12.65 23.16 4.99
CA ALA A 108 13.47 22.43 4.00
C ALA A 108 14.53 21.48 4.58
N ASN A 109 14.96 21.69 5.83
CA ASN A 109 15.86 20.79 6.56
C ASN A 109 15.19 19.49 7.04
N ASP A 110 13.86 19.34 6.87
CA ASP A 110 13.13 18.07 7.06
C ASP A 110 13.12 17.21 5.80
N TRP A 111 13.54 17.77 4.67
CA TRP A 111 13.38 17.15 3.36
C TRP A 111 14.69 16.57 2.83
N ASN A 112 14.59 15.35 2.31
CA ASN A 112 15.62 14.77 1.47
C ASN A 112 15.10 14.71 0.03
N PHE A 113 15.86 15.30 -0.90
CA PHE A 113 15.48 15.36 -2.32
C PHE A 113 16.28 14.35 -3.14
N PHE A 114 15.59 13.40 -3.77
CA PHE A 114 16.19 12.36 -4.58
C PHE A 114 15.82 12.53 -6.05
N PHE A 115 16.84 12.58 -6.92
CA PHE A 115 16.68 12.69 -8.36
C PHE A 115 17.36 11.51 -9.05
N VAL A 116 16.60 10.74 -9.83
CA VAL A 116 17.13 9.65 -10.66
C VAL A 116 16.71 9.86 -12.10
N GLY A 117 17.68 9.81 -13.00
CA GLY A 117 17.45 9.81 -14.43
C GLY A 117 18.68 10.23 -15.22
N ASN A 118 18.49 10.36 -16.52
CA ASN A 118 19.53 10.84 -17.43
C ASN A 118 19.56 12.38 -17.42
N ALA A 119 20.31 12.96 -16.48
CA ALA A 119 20.50 14.40 -16.33
C ALA A 119 21.98 14.78 -16.37
N ASP A 120 22.28 15.94 -16.96
CA ASP A 120 23.61 16.56 -16.87
C ASP A 120 23.84 17.04 -15.43
N MET A 121 24.96 16.62 -14.84
CA MET A 121 25.23 16.89 -13.43
C MET A 121 25.53 18.35 -13.12
N ASP A 122 26.14 19.09 -14.03
CA ASP A 122 26.41 20.51 -13.82
C ASP A 122 25.11 21.32 -13.91
N VAL A 123 24.24 20.95 -14.86
CA VAL A 123 22.89 21.50 -14.95
C VAL A 123 22.09 21.19 -13.68
N LEU A 124 22.09 19.94 -13.21
CA LEU A 124 21.35 19.56 -12.02
C LEU A 124 21.83 20.33 -10.79
N LYS A 125 23.15 20.47 -10.61
CA LYS A 125 23.76 21.27 -9.53
C LYS A 125 23.31 22.74 -9.56
N ASP A 126 23.28 23.37 -10.73
CA ASP A 126 22.79 24.75 -10.87
C ASP A 126 21.33 24.87 -10.44
N TYR A 127 20.46 23.97 -10.91
CA TYR A 127 19.05 23.96 -10.53
C TYR A 127 18.84 23.69 -9.04
N THR A 128 19.52 22.69 -8.46
CA THR A 128 19.38 22.39 -7.04
C THR A 128 19.90 23.54 -6.18
N ALA A 129 21.02 24.18 -6.54
CA ALA A 129 21.54 25.33 -5.81
C ALA A 129 20.57 26.53 -5.87
N ARG A 130 19.94 26.77 -7.02
CA ARG A 130 19.04 27.92 -7.22
C ARG A 130 17.67 27.75 -6.58
N TYR A 131 17.11 26.54 -6.59
CA TYR A 131 15.70 26.30 -6.24
C TYR A 131 15.50 25.46 -4.98
N ILE A 132 16.47 24.61 -4.60
CA ILE A 132 16.41 23.82 -3.36
C ILE A 132 17.29 24.45 -2.29
N GLY A 133 18.52 24.85 -2.64
CA GLY A 133 19.46 25.48 -1.72
C GLY A 133 19.04 26.88 -1.23
N THR A 134 17.92 27.40 -1.74
CA THR A 134 17.33 28.69 -1.36
C THR A 134 16.00 28.54 -0.63
N LEU A 135 15.54 27.30 -0.38
CA LEU A 135 14.34 27.05 0.41
C LEU A 135 14.56 27.48 1.87
N SER A 136 13.48 27.95 2.48
CA SER A 136 13.39 28.33 3.88
C SER A 136 13.57 27.11 4.77
N THR A 137 14.30 27.30 5.86
CA THR A 137 14.54 26.28 6.90
C THR A 137 13.84 26.67 8.18
N CYS A 138 13.60 25.70 9.06
CA CYS A 138 13.06 25.94 10.39
C CYS A 138 14.05 25.53 11.50
N ASP A 139 13.86 26.07 12.70
CA ASP A 139 14.72 25.76 13.86
C ASP A 139 14.46 24.37 14.45
N GLU A 140 13.22 23.87 14.32
CA GLU A 140 12.75 22.61 14.91
C GLU A 140 12.16 21.68 13.85
N PRO A 141 12.99 20.79 13.27
CA PRO A 141 12.54 19.70 12.41
C PRO A 141 11.42 18.83 13.01
N SER A 142 10.54 18.35 12.15
CA SER A 142 9.46 17.43 12.54
C SER A 142 9.98 16.04 12.93
N GLU A 143 9.28 15.40 13.89
CA GLU A 143 9.53 14.02 14.30
C GLU A 143 8.40 13.10 13.83
N ILE A 144 8.74 11.85 13.50
CA ILE A 144 7.76 10.83 13.14
C ILE A 144 6.94 10.45 14.38
N VAL A 145 5.63 10.67 14.33
CA VAL A 145 4.72 10.23 15.38
C VAL A 145 4.05 8.93 14.98
N VAL A 146 4.33 7.85 15.71
CA VAL A 146 3.68 6.56 15.51
C VAL A 146 2.45 6.43 16.40
N HIS A 147 1.31 6.15 15.79
CA HIS A 147 0.09 5.81 16.51
C HIS A 147 -0.08 4.29 16.54
N PRO A 148 -0.11 3.66 17.73
CA PRO A 148 -0.20 2.21 17.84
C PRO A 148 -1.51 1.70 17.25
N LEU A 149 -1.48 0.44 16.81
CA LEU A 149 -2.64 -0.24 16.27
C LEU A 149 -3.16 -1.21 17.30
N GLU A 150 -4.44 -1.10 17.59
CA GLU A 150 -5.14 -2.08 18.40
C GLU A 150 -6.00 -2.93 17.47
N PHE A 151 -5.81 -4.25 17.55
CA PHE A 151 -6.61 -5.22 16.83
C PHE A 151 -7.75 -5.67 17.74
N GLU A 152 -8.89 -5.02 17.61
CA GLU A 152 -10.09 -5.46 18.31
C GLU A 152 -10.75 -6.64 17.57
N ARG A 153 -11.32 -7.56 18.35
CA ARG A 153 -11.91 -8.80 17.86
C ARG A 153 -13.43 -8.67 17.88
N GLU A 154 -14.03 -8.47 16.72
CA GLU A 154 -15.48 -8.47 16.55
C GLU A 154 -15.97 -9.79 15.92
N GLU A 155 -17.22 -9.80 15.47
CA GLU A 155 -17.75 -10.86 14.61
C GLU A 155 -16.80 -11.10 13.44
N LEU A 156 -16.34 -12.34 13.29
CA LEU A 156 -15.29 -12.68 12.35
C LEU A 156 -15.81 -12.88 10.93
N PHE A 157 -17.12 -12.90 10.71
CA PHE A 157 -17.70 -13.18 9.41
C PHE A 157 -18.89 -12.26 9.12
N HIS A 158 -18.83 -11.56 7.99
CA HIS A 158 -19.85 -10.59 7.59
C HIS A 158 -20.41 -10.88 6.21
N LEU A 159 -21.74 -10.93 6.11
CA LEU A 159 -22.47 -10.95 4.85
C LEU A 159 -23.00 -9.55 4.56
N LEU A 160 -22.71 -9.06 3.35
CA LEU A 160 -23.11 -7.74 2.87
C LEU A 160 -24.00 -7.91 1.63
N TYR A 161 -25.03 -7.08 1.50
CA TYR A 161 -25.96 -7.10 0.37
C TYR A 161 -25.98 -5.73 -0.30
N LYS A 162 -25.29 -5.61 -1.44
CA LYS A 162 -25.17 -4.34 -2.21
C LYS A 162 -24.95 -4.53 -3.71
N GLY A 163 -24.71 -5.76 -4.18
CA GLY A 163 -24.48 -6.00 -5.61
C GLY A 163 -25.74 -5.79 -6.45
N GLN A 164 -25.60 -5.21 -7.64
CA GLN A 164 -26.71 -5.05 -8.60
C GLN A 164 -26.67 -6.05 -9.76
N GLU A 165 -25.52 -6.70 -9.94
CA GLU A 165 -25.27 -7.71 -10.96
C GLU A 165 -25.09 -9.08 -10.29
N ASP A 166 -25.11 -10.16 -11.07
CA ASP A 166 -24.79 -11.53 -10.61
C ASP A 166 -23.28 -11.71 -10.37
N ARG A 167 -22.70 -10.77 -9.61
CA ARG A 167 -21.29 -10.74 -9.25
C ARG A 167 -21.16 -10.44 -7.78
N SER A 168 -20.35 -11.26 -7.13
CA SER A 168 -20.02 -11.17 -5.73
C SER A 168 -18.53 -10.95 -5.51
N MET A 169 -18.19 -10.44 -4.34
CA MET A 169 -16.81 -10.28 -3.87
C MET A 169 -16.65 -10.90 -2.50
N GLY A 170 -15.50 -11.50 -2.24
CA GLY A 170 -15.17 -12.10 -0.96
C GLY A 170 -13.76 -11.77 -0.56
N ALA A 171 -13.51 -11.65 0.74
CA ALA A 171 -12.18 -11.45 1.29
C ALA A 171 -12.01 -12.18 2.61
N GLY A 172 -10.83 -12.76 2.80
CA GLY A 172 -10.36 -13.27 4.08
C GLY A 172 -9.11 -12.50 4.49
N ARG A 173 -9.05 -12.04 5.74
CA ARG A 173 -7.98 -11.18 6.25
C ARG A 173 -7.45 -11.68 7.59
N PHE A 174 -6.13 -11.63 7.71
CA PHE A 174 -5.36 -11.96 8.90
C PHE A 174 -4.54 -10.74 9.30
N GLN A 175 -4.48 -10.44 10.59
CA GLN A 175 -3.73 -9.31 11.11
C GLN A 175 -3.28 -9.59 12.54
N GLY A 176 -2.20 -8.94 12.95
CA GLY A 176 -1.69 -9.09 14.31
C GLY A 176 -0.31 -8.49 14.49
N ASP A 177 0.26 -8.75 15.66
CA ASP A 177 1.61 -8.30 16.01
C ASP A 177 2.67 -9.02 15.16
N PHE A 178 3.69 -8.26 14.76
CA PHE A 178 4.77 -8.72 13.91
C PHE A 178 6.10 -8.17 14.40
N GLU A 179 7.05 -9.05 14.66
CA GLU A 179 8.43 -8.64 14.91
C GLU A 179 9.05 -8.18 13.61
N TYR A 180 9.04 -6.86 13.37
CA TYR A 180 9.57 -6.31 12.15
C TYR A 180 11.11 -6.32 12.18
N ASN A 181 11.67 -6.99 11.18
CA ASN A 181 13.03 -6.82 10.69
C ASN A 181 13.03 -7.16 9.20
N ASP A 182 14.09 -6.78 8.48
CA ASP A 182 14.12 -6.90 7.02
C ASP A 182 14.00 -8.36 6.56
N ARG A 183 14.58 -9.31 7.30
CA ARG A 183 14.45 -10.74 7.01
C ARG A 183 13.00 -11.20 7.14
N ASN A 184 12.36 -10.94 8.27
CA ASN A 184 10.96 -11.33 8.52
C ASN A 184 10.02 -10.70 7.50
N ALA A 185 10.20 -9.41 7.17
CA ALA A 185 9.40 -8.71 6.18
C ALA A 185 9.55 -9.31 4.78
N ARG A 186 10.77 -9.67 4.36
CA ARG A 186 11.03 -10.33 3.07
C ARG A 186 10.46 -11.74 3.03
N ILE A 187 10.59 -12.52 4.10
CA ILE A 187 9.98 -13.86 4.20
C ILE A 187 8.44 -13.77 4.13
N LEU A 188 7.81 -12.77 4.77
CA LEU A 188 6.39 -12.51 4.63
C LEU A 188 5.99 -12.17 3.18
N GLY A 189 6.82 -11.36 2.48
CA GLY A 189 6.64 -11.09 1.05
C GLY A 189 6.73 -12.34 0.16
N ILE A 190 7.65 -13.25 0.50
CA ILE A 190 7.76 -14.57 -0.17
C ILE A 190 6.52 -15.42 0.11
N ALA A 191 6.06 -15.48 1.37
CA ALA A 191 4.86 -16.21 1.74
C ALA A 191 3.62 -15.70 0.98
N ASN A 192 3.46 -14.39 0.87
CA ASN A 192 2.38 -13.76 0.09
C ASN A 192 2.49 -14.09 -1.42
N SER A 193 3.71 -14.06 -1.98
CA SER A 193 3.95 -14.44 -3.38
C SER A 193 3.62 -15.91 -3.65
N LEU A 194 4.02 -16.80 -2.74
CA LEU A 194 3.72 -18.22 -2.81
C LEU A 194 2.21 -18.48 -2.74
N GLY A 195 1.54 -17.92 -1.75
CA GLY A 195 0.09 -18.09 -1.59
C GLY A 195 -0.69 -17.53 -2.78
N ASN A 196 -0.23 -16.43 -3.38
CA ASN A 196 -0.77 -15.91 -4.65
C ASN A 196 -0.70 -16.92 -5.79
N ILE A 197 0.45 -17.60 -5.96
CA ILE A 197 0.61 -18.64 -6.99
C ILE A 197 -0.35 -19.79 -6.72
N LEU A 198 -0.35 -20.32 -5.49
CA LEU A 198 -1.16 -21.49 -5.11
C LEU A 198 -2.66 -21.22 -5.22
N LEU A 199 -3.12 -20.07 -4.74
CA LEU A 199 -4.53 -19.68 -4.86
C LEU A 199 -4.93 -19.49 -6.31
N ARG A 200 -4.08 -18.88 -7.15
CA ARG A 200 -4.40 -18.75 -8.57
C ARG A 200 -4.56 -20.11 -9.23
N GLU A 201 -3.63 -21.03 -9.03
CA GLU A 201 -3.70 -22.36 -9.64
C GLU A 201 -4.93 -23.13 -9.14
N ARG A 202 -5.15 -23.22 -7.82
CA ARG A 202 -6.30 -23.93 -7.27
C ARG A 202 -7.64 -23.31 -7.65
N ILE A 203 -7.79 -22.00 -7.43
CA ILE A 203 -9.08 -21.33 -7.52
C ILE A 203 -9.42 -21.00 -8.97
N ARG A 204 -8.46 -20.51 -9.76
CA ARG A 204 -8.71 -20.06 -11.14
C ARG A 204 -8.58 -21.19 -12.16
N GLU A 205 -7.61 -22.08 -12.00
CA GLU A 205 -7.25 -23.07 -13.02
C GLU A 205 -7.96 -24.42 -12.79
N GLU A 206 -8.04 -24.89 -11.53
CA GLU A 206 -8.68 -26.18 -11.22
C GLU A 206 -10.20 -26.07 -10.99
N ILE A 207 -10.65 -25.17 -10.10
CA ILE A 207 -12.08 -25.01 -9.78
C ILE A 207 -12.78 -24.21 -10.88
N GLY A 208 -12.17 -23.10 -11.30
CA GLY A 208 -12.73 -22.20 -12.30
C GLY A 208 -13.90 -21.36 -11.79
N GLY A 209 -14.46 -20.52 -12.65
CA GLY A 209 -15.60 -19.65 -12.30
C GLY A 209 -15.25 -18.39 -11.51
N VAL A 210 -13.96 -18.08 -11.35
CA VAL A 210 -13.48 -16.89 -10.62
C VAL A 210 -12.97 -15.83 -11.58
N TYR A 211 -13.49 -14.61 -11.43
CA TYR A 211 -13.07 -13.43 -12.21
C TYR A 211 -11.72 -12.90 -11.76
N SER A 212 -11.46 -12.93 -10.44
CA SER A 212 -10.20 -12.49 -9.83
C SER A 212 -9.96 -13.22 -8.52
N ILE A 213 -8.70 -13.56 -8.23
CA ILE A 213 -8.21 -14.01 -6.92
C ILE A 213 -6.82 -13.42 -6.75
N ARG A 214 -6.54 -12.85 -5.57
CA ARG A 214 -5.20 -12.38 -5.20
C ARG A 214 -5.03 -12.39 -3.69
N MET A 215 -3.82 -12.64 -3.23
CA MET A 215 -3.37 -12.23 -1.90
C MET A 215 -2.84 -10.81 -1.91
N PHE A 216 -2.95 -10.16 -0.77
CA PHE A 216 -2.49 -8.80 -0.53
C PHE A 216 -1.91 -8.68 0.89
N GLY A 217 -1.27 -7.54 1.14
CA GLY A 217 -0.77 -7.18 2.47
C GLY A 217 0.74 -7.36 2.65
N GLY A 218 1.19 -7.15 3.88
CA GLY A 218 2.58 -7.18 4.30
C GLY A 218 2.74 -6.79 5.77
N ALA A 219 3.94 -6.40 6.16
CA ALA A 219 4.25 -5.93 7.50
C ALA A 219 4.46 -4.41 7.54
N SER A 220 4.14 -3.81 8.67
CA SER A 220 4.37 -2.40 8.98
C SER A 220 5.56 -2.26 9.93
N ARG A 221 6.60 -1.56 9.47
CA ARG A 221 7.79 -1.22 10.27
C ARG A 221 7.47 -0.28 11.43
N TYR A 222 6.59 0.68 11.20
CA TYR A 222 6.26 1.70 12.20
C TYR A 222 5.51 1.12 13.39
N THR A 223 4.56 0.22 13.13
CA THR A 223 3.65 -0.29 14.15
C THR A 223 4.01 -1.67 14.66
N ASN A 224 5.01 -2.35 14.08
CA ASN A 224 5.36 -3.74 14.38
C ASN A 224 4.15 -4.67 14.26
N THR A 225 3.44 -4.56 13.14
CA THR A 225 2.25 -5.36 12.86
C THR A 225 2.29 -5.92 11.45
N PHE A 226 1.47 -6.94 11.20
CA PHE A 226 1.21 -7.43 9.85
C PHE A 226 -0.28 -7.38 9.52
N GLU A 227 -0.54 -7.32 8.24
CA GLU A 227 -1.86 -7.49 7.65
C GLU A 227 -1.65 -8.25 6.35
N ILE A 228 -2.27 -9.41 6.21
CA ILE A 228 -2.33 -10.13 4.94
C ILE A 228 -3.74 -10.64 4.69
N GLY A 229 -4.04 -11.01 3.47
CA GLY A 229 -5.32 -11.61 3.16
C GLY A 229 -5.42 -12.03 1.72
N PHE A 230 -6.59 -12.51 1.35
CA PHE A 230 -6.95 -12.78 -0.03
C PHE A 230 -8.29 -12.14 -0.37
N MET A 231 -8.45 -11.75 -1.63
CA MET A 231 -9.69 -11.21 -2.15
C MET A 231 -10.01 -11.83 -3.50
N TYR A 232 -11.27 -12.18 -3.69
CA TYR A 232 -11.76 -12.83 -4.88
C TYR A 232 -13.11 -12.28 -5.34
N GLY A 233 -13.46 -12.57 -6.59
CA GLY A 233 -14.75 -12.23 -7.16
C GLY A 233 -15.25 -13.33 -8.07
N SER A 234 -16.52 -13.69 -7.94
CA SER A 234 -17.16 -14.83 -8.60
C SER A 234 -18.67 -14.61 -8.70
N GLU A 235 -19.37 -15.56 -9.32
CA GLU A 235 -20.83 -15.72 -9.20
C GLU A 235 -21.23 -15.99 -7.73
N PRO A 236 -22.41 -15.51 -7.28
CA PRO A 236 -22.83 -15.59 -5.87
C PRO A 236 -22.87 -16.99 -5.27
N ASP A 237 -23.30 -18.00 -6.04
CA ASP A 237 -23.47 -19.37 -5.59
C ASP A 237 -22.16 -20.09 -5.22
N LYS A 238 -21.01 -19.55 -5.64
CA LYS A 238 -19.68 -20.12 -5.37
C LYS A 238 -18.96 -19.46 -4.20
N MET A 239 -19.49 -18.38 -3.63
CA MET A 239 -18.72 -17.51 -2.74
C MET A 239 -18.20 -18.18 -1.48
N GLU A 240 -19.04 -18.96 -0.80
CA GLU A 240 -18.65 -19.69 0.41
C GLU A 240 -17.66 -20.81 0.10
N MET A 241 -17.90 -21.58 -0.96
CA MET A 241 -16.99 -22.64 -1.39
C MET A 241 -15.60 -22.09 -1.72
N LEU A 242 -15.51 -20.94 -2.41
CA LEU A 242 -14.23 -20.33 -2.75
C LEU A 242 -13.50 -19.76 -1.53
N MET A 243 -14.23 -19.28 -0.51
CA MET A 243 -13.63 -18.91 0.79
C MET A 243 -12.98 -20.14 1.43
N GLU A 244 -13.74 -21.23 1.53
CA GLU A 244 -13.29 -22.46 2.16
C GLU A 244 -12.10 -23.08 1.43
N GLU A 245 -12.14 -23.13 0.10
CA GLU A 245 -11.03 -23.65 -0.71
C GLU A 245 -9.79 -22.75 -0.64
N SER A 246 -9.97 -21.43 -0.57
CA SER A 246 -8.85 -20.50 -0.37
C SER A 246 -8.19 -20.71 1.00
N LEU A 247 -9.00 -20.88 2.05
CA LEU A 247 -8.51 -21.21 3.38
C LEU A 247 -7.76 -22.54 3.40
N LYS A 248 -8.31 -23.60 2.79
CA LYS A 248 -7.65 -24.91 2.69
C LYS A 248 -6.28 -24.82 2.02
N VAL A 249 -6.12 -24.01 0.97
CA VAL A 249 -4.82 -23.82 0.32
C VAL A 249 -3.81 -23.24 1.31
N LEU A 250 -4.17 -22.19 2.04
CA LEU A 250 -3.27 -21.49 2.96
C LEU A 250 -2.96 -22.31 4.21
N THR A 251 -3.97 -22.97 4.80
CA THR A 251 -3.79 -23.84 5.98
C THR A 251 -3.04 -25.12 5.61
N ASN A 252 -3.18 -25.64 4.40
CA ASN A 252 -2.36 -26.76 3.95
C ASN A 252 -0.86 -26.41 3.92
N VAL A 253 -0.48 -25.22 3.46
CA VAL A 253 0.92 -24.77 3.50
C VAL A 253 1.40 -24.62 4.95
N ARG A 254 0.56 -24.03 5.81
CA ARG A 254 0.82 -23.88 7.24
C ARG A 254 1.11 -25.22 7.93
N ASP A 255 0.25 -26.20 7.68
CA ASP A 255 0.21 -27.45 8.44
C ASP A 255 1.11 -28.54 7.84
N ASN A 256 1.17 -28.62 6.50
CA ASN A 256 1.85 -29.71 5.79
C ASN A 256 3.10 -29.27 5.03
N GLY A 257 3.39 -27.97 4.98
CA GLY A 257 4.55 -27.41 4.30
C GLY A 257 4.30 -27.04 2.84
N LEU A 258 5.34 -26.51 2.20
CA LEU A 258 5.26 -25.98 0.85
C LEU A 258 5.21 -27.13 -0.18
N PRO A 259 4.42 -27.01 -1.26
CA PRO A 259 4.52 -27.95 -2.37
C PRO A 259 5.90 -27.88 -3.03
N ALA A 260 6.47 -29.05 -3.33
CA ALA A 260 7.83 -29.17 -3.85
C ALA A 260 8.05 -28.32 -5.11
N GLY A 261 9.15 -27.56 -5.11
CA GLY A 261 9.57 -26.71 -6.24
C GLY A 261 8.81 -25.38 -6.37
N TYR A 262 7.81 -25.09 -5.52
CA TYR A 262 7.13 -23.79 -5.59
C TYR A 262 7.96 -22.65 -5.01
N LEU A 263 8.84 -22.93 -4.03
CA LEU A 263 9.76 -21.91 -3.53
C LEU A 263 10.71 -21.43 -4.63
N ASP A 264 11.21 -22.35 -5.47
CA ASP A 264 12.04 -22.01 -6.63
C ASP A 264 11.28 -21.17 -7.67
N ARG A 265 9.98 -21.45 -7.91
CA ARG A 265 9.17 -20.61 -8.79
C ARG A 265 9.06 -19.17 -8.28
N VAL A 266 8.87 -18.98 -6.97
CA VAL A 266 8.83 -17.65 -6.37
C VAL A 266 10.18 -16.95 -6.52
N ARG A 267 11.28 -17.67 -6.27
CA ARG A 267 12.65 -17.17 -6.47
C ARG A 267 12.88 -16.69 -7.90
N GLU A 268 12.59 -17.53 -8.90
CA GLU A 268 12.74 -17.19 -10.31
C GLU A 268 11.92 -15.96 -10.69
N GLN A 269 10.67 -15.89 -10.22
CA GLN A 269 9.79 -14.74 -10.45
C GLN A 269 10.37 -13.45 -9.84
N GLN A 270 10.82 -13.48 -8.59
CA GLN A 270 11.36 -12.28 -7.93
C GLN A 270 12.68 -11.82 -8.54
N LEU A 271 13.59 -12.75 -8.88
CA LEU A 271 14.84 -12.42 -9.56
C LEU A 271 14.57 -11.82 -10.95
N GLN A 272 13.60 -12.35 -11.69
CA GLN A 272 13.23 -11.78 -12.98
C GLN A 272 12.63 -10.38 -12.84
N THR A 273 11.77 -10.15 -11.84
CA THR A 273 11.23 -8.83 -11.54
C THR A 273 12.36 -7.85 -11.19
N ARG A 274 13.30 -8.23 -10.33
CA ARG A 274 14.45 -7.38 -9.96
C ARG A 274 15.29 -6.97 -11.18
N ARG A 275 15.50 -7.85 -12.16
CA ARG A 275 16.21 -7.51 -13.40
C ARG A 275 15.51 -6.43 -14.24
N LEU A 276 14.17 -6.41 -14.21
CA LEU A 276 13.38 -5.40 -14.89
C LEU A 276 13.40 -4.09 -14.09
N ASP A 277 13.21 -4.19 -12.77
CA ASP A 277 13.19 -3.05 -11.87
C ASP A 277 14.50 -2.24 -11.91
N LEU A 278 15.65 -2.91 -12.00
CA LEU A 278 16.96 -2.24 -12.11
C LEU A 278 17.11 -1.32 -13.34
N GLN A 279 16.23 -1.45 -14.34
CA GLN A 279 16.21 -0.59 -15.53
C GLN A 279 15.30 0.64 -15.36
N GLU A 280 14.54 0.72 -14.27
CA GLU A 280 13.50 1.72 -14.06
C GLU A 280 13.93 2.79 -13.05
N ASN A 281 13.87 4.07 -13.43
CA ASN A 281 14.19 5.19 -12.52
C ASN A 281 13.34 5.15 -11.23
N ARG A 282 12.10 4.66 -11.34
CA ARG A 282 11.18 4.54 -10.20
C ARG A 282 11.69 3.56 -9.15
N TYR A 283 12.33 2.47 -9.55
CA TYR A 283 12.90 1.51 -8.62
C TYR A 283 13.99 2.17 -7.77
N TRP A 284 14.96 2.80 -8.44
CA TRP A 284 16.08 3.47 -7.79
C TRP A 284 15.65 4.60 -6.86
N VAL A 285 14.77 5.49 -7.30
CA VAL A 285 14.36 6.63 -6.44
C VAL A 285 13.62 6.17 -5.19
N GLN A 286 12.81 5.11 -5.29
CA GLN A 286 12.10 4.54 -4.14
C GLN A 286 13.04 3.78 -3.21
N GLY A 287 13.96 2.99 -3.77
CA GLY A 287 14.97 2.28 -2.99
C GLY A 287 15.92 3.23 -2.26
N ILE A 288 16.42 4.28 -2.92
CA ILE A 288 17.26 5.31 -2.30
C ILE A 288 16.50 6.03 -1.19
N ARG A 289 15.24 6.42 -1.45
CA ARG A 289 14.39 7.05 -0.44
C ARG A 289 14.26 6.18 0.80
N ASN A 290 13.96 4.89 0.63
CA ASN A 290 13.79 3.96 1.75
C ASN A 290 15.10 3.73 2.49
N ALA A 291 16.21 3.53 1.77
CA ALA A 291 17.52 3.34 2.38
C ALA A 291 17.96 4.53 3.23
N VAL A 292 17.71 5.76 2.78
CA VAL A 292 17.97 6.96 3.58
C VAL A 292 17.00 7.08 4.76
N LEU A 293 15.71 6.85 4.53
CA LEU A 293 14.68 7.02 5.55
C LEU A 293 14.83 6.01 6.70
N PHE A 294 15.30 4.81 6.39
CA PHE A 294 15.37 3.69 7.31
C PHE A 294 16.80 3.25 7.66
N GLU A 295 17.79 4.02 7.20
CA GLU A 295 19.22 3.74 7.40
C GLU A 295 19.64 2.34 6.91
N GLU A 296 19.07 1.89 5.78
CA GLU A 296 19.38 0.61 5.14
C GLU A 296 20.59 0.71 4.21
N ASP A 297 21.22 -0.42 3.92
CA ASP A 297 22.31 -0.46 2.95
C ASP A 297 21.76 -0.35 1.52
N PHE A 298 22.34 0.53 0.71
CA PHE A 298 21.98 0.65 -0.71
C PHE A 298 22.26 -0.64 -1.50
N GLU A 299 23.16 -1.50 -1.02
CA GLU A 299 23.43 -2.81 -1.62
C GLU A 299 22.19 -3.72 -1.62
N GLU A 300 21.20 -3.51 -0.74
CA GLU A 300 19.93 -4.25 -0.75
C GLU A 300 19.11 -4.05 -2.04
N MET A 301 19.45 -3.02 -2.82
CA MET A 301 18.86 -2.79 -4.14
C MET A 301 19.54 -3.60 -5.25
N SER A 302 20.71 -4.20 -5.03
CA SER A 302 21.42 -4.90 -6.08
C SER A 302 20.74 -6.22 -6.47
N TYR A 303 21.13 -6.76 -7.63
CA TYR A 303 20.66 -8.08 -8.03
C TYR A 303 21.34 -9.17 -7.19
N GLU A 304 22.61 -8.96 -6.90
CA GLU A 304 23.54 -9.84 -6.20
C GLU A 304 23.14 -10.02 -4.74
N GLU A 305 22.69 -8.96 -4.06
CA GLU A 305 22.13 -9.06 -2.71
C GLU A 305 20.88 -9.93 -2.71
N LEU A 306 19.95 -9.70 -3.64
CA LEU A 306 18.73 -10.50 -3.71
C LEU A 306 19.04 -11.97 -4.00
N GLU A 307 20.00 -12.24 -4.89
CA GLU A 307 20.45 -13.60 -5.17
C GLU A 307 21.05 -14.26 -3.92
N SER A 308 21.94 -13.55 -3.21
CA SER A 308 22.56 -14.02 -1.97
C SER A 308 21.52 -14.27 -0.87
N PHE A 309 20.53 -13.38 -0.72
CA PHE A 309 19.43 -13.59 0.21
C PHE A 309 18.68 -14.89 -0.08
N TRP A 310 18.38 -15.15 -1.36
CA TRP A 310 17.70 -16.38 -1.78
C TRP A 310 18.48 -17.66 -1.50
N GLU A 311 19.81 -17.62 -1.43
CA GLU A 311 20.62 -18.77 -1.01
C GLU A 311 20.39 -19.14 0.47
N THR A 312 19.88 -18.20 1.27
CA THR A 312 19.62 -18.38 2.71
C THR A 312 18.16 -18.73 3.03
N VAL A 313 17.25 -18.60 2.07
CA VAL A 313 15.82 -18.85 2.30
C VAL A 313 15.56 -20.35 2.30
N THR A 314 14.77 -20.81 3.27
CA THR A 314 14.39 -22.24 3.37
C THR A 314 12.88 -22.42 3.35
N GLU A 315 12.42 -23.57 2.88
CA GLU A 315 11.00 -23.93 2.93
C GLU A 315 10.45 -23.90 4.36
N GLY A 316 11.23 -24.36 5.34
CA GLY A 316 10.84 -24.36 6.76
C GLY A 316 10.61 -22.95 7.32
N GLU A 317 11.44 -21.99 6.93
CA GLU A 317 11.27 -20.58 7.34
C GLU A 317 10.01 -19.96 6.72
N VAL A 318 9.73 -20.24 5.45
CA VAL A 318 8.51 -19.77 4.79
C VAL A 318 7.28 -20.45 5.41
N GLN A 319 7.33 -21.76 5.72
CA GLN A 319 6.25 -22.45 6.42
C GLN A 319 6.01 -21.85 7.82
N ALA A 320 7.08 -21.58 8.58
CA ALA A 320 6.98 -20.94 9.89
C ALA A 320 6.32 -19.56 9.79
N MET A 321 6.58 -18.83 8.70
CA MET A 321 5.86 -17.60 8.42
C MET A 321 4.36 -17.84 8.25
N PHE A 322 3.93 -18.81 7.43
CA PHE A 322 2.51 -19.19 7.33
C PHE A 322 1.90 -19.56 8.69
N GLN A 323 2.62 -20.28 9.54
CA GLN A 323 2.19 -20.61 10.91
C GLN A 323 2.03 -19.38 11.80
N LYS A 324 2.84 -18.34 11.58
CA LYS A 324 2.74 -17.08 12.30
C LYS A 324 1.55 -16.24 11.85
N VAL A 325 1.25 -16.22 10.54
CA VAL A 325 0.33 -15.23 9.95
C VAL A 325 -1.03 -15.76 9.52
N ILE A 326 -1.19 -17.09 9.35
CA ILE A 326 -2.46 -17.72 8.97
C ILE A 326 -3.13 -18.36 10.18
N ASN A 327 -4.01 -17.60 10.81
CA ASN A 327 -4.88 -18.06 11.88
C ASN A 327 -6.35 -18.00 11.43
N ASP A 328 -6.91 -19.14 11.04
CA ASP A 328 -8.29 -19.26 10.56
C ASP A 328 -9.34 -19.05 11.67
N GLU A 329 -8.98 -19.24 12.94
CA GLU A 329 -9.86 -18.93 14.08
C GLU A 329 -10.02 -17.43 14.33
N GLU A 330 -9.11 -16.60 13.80
CA GLU A 330 -9.11 -15.14 13.97
C GLU A 330 -9.26 -14.41 12.64
N MET A 331 -9.58 -15.13 11.55
CA MET A 331 -9.73 -14.52 10.24
C MET A 331 -10.98 -13.65 10.20
N ILE A 332 -10.84 -12.43 9.71
CA ILE A 332 -11.97 -11.57 9.35
C ILE A 332 -12.38 -11.90 7.91
N GLY A 333 -13.55 -12.52 7.75
CA GLY A 333 -14.17 -12.89 6.48
C GLY A 333 -15.31 -11.96 6.10
N LEU A 334 -15.35 -11.53 4.84
CA LEU A 334 -16.46 -10.74 4.29
C LEU A 334 -16.89 -11.32 2.95
N ILE A 335 -18.20 -11.38 2.72
CA ILE A 335 -18.79 -11.70 1.41
C ILE A 335 -19.83 -10.64 1.05
N LEU A 336 -19.72 -10.09 -0.14
CA LEU A 336 -20.72 -9.23 -0.77
C LEU A 336 -21.57 -10.04 -1.75
N TYR A 337 -22.87 -10.09 -1.48
CA TYR A 337 -23.90 -10.63 -2.33
C TYR A 337 -24.68 -9.52 -3.07
N PRO A 338 -25.37 -9.89 -4.17
CA PRO A 338 -26.39 -9.04 -4.77
C PRO A 338 -27.51 -8.69 -3.78
N GLU A 339 -28.07 -7.49 -3.90
CA GLU A 339 -29.16 -7.00 -3.02
C GLU A 339 -30.39 -7.92 -3.06
N TYR A 340 -30.65 -8.60 -4.18
CA TYR A 340 -31.81 -9.49 -4.30
C TYR A 340 -31.70 -10.81 -3.51
N MET A 341 -30.53 -11.09 -2.90
CA MET A 341 -30.27 -12.31 -2.13
C MET A 341 -30.41 -12.13 -0.61
N GLU A 342 -30.77 -10.94 -0.14
CA GLU A 342 -31.20 -10.70 1.26
C GLU A 342 -32.53 -11.40 1.55
#